data_AF-A0A959IMP8-F1
#
_entry.id   AF-A0A959IMP8-F1
#
_cell.length_a   1.000
_cell.length_b   1.000
_cell.length_c   1.000
_cell.angle_alpha   90.00
_cell.angle_beta   90.00
_cell.angle_gamma   90.00
#
_symmetry.space_group_name_H-M   'P 1'
#
loop_
_entity.id
_entity.type
_entity.pdbx_description
1 polymer ?
#
loop_
_entity_poly.entity_id
_entity_poly.type
_entity_poly.pdbx_seq_one_letter_code
_entity_poly.pdbx_strand_id
1 'polypeptide(L)'
;MVDINWEILLHELKAGKCVLCLGPDIYSLSQEKRLEHQLAQTLRAKAKSLGIRVYDDGWFHYLDDHDELGTWFTIKKFYEAELPDSADSFLGKLTELPFHMIINFSPDYKLRQIYEDAGRAFNFASLSKNPSVSD
;
A
#
# COMPACT_ATOMS: atom_id res chain seq x y z
N MET A 1 -7.47 3.98 27.01
CA MET A 1 -6.38 4.38 26.09
C MET A 1 -5.14 3.67 26.57
N VAL A 2 -4.52 2.85 25.73
CA VAL A 2 -3.20 2.27 26.04
C VAL A 2 -2.19 3.41 25.84
N ASP A 3 -1.44 3.74 26.87
CA ASP A 3 -0.40 4.76 26.76
C ASP A 3 0.79 4.14 26.01
N ILE A 4 1.14 4.73 24.87
CA ILE A 4 2.24 4.20 24.05
C ILE A 4 3.55 4.64 24.69
N ASN A 5 4.38 3.67 25.12
CA ASN A 5 5.72 3.97 25.59
C ASN A 5 6.65 4.27 24.40
N TRP A 6 6.75 5.56 24.07
CA TRP A 6 7.57 6.06 22.97
C TRP A 6 9.06 5.75 23.12
N GLU A 7 9.59 5.72 24.34
CA GLU A 7 11.01 5.43 24.57
C GLU A 7 11.36 4.00 24.17
N ILE A 8 10.51 3.04 24.55
CA ILE A 8 10.66 1.63 24.14
C ILE A 8 10.52 1.50 22.62
N LEU A 9 9.51 2.13 22.01
CA LEU A 9 9.31 2.05 20.56
C LEU A 9 10.52 2.60 19.80
N LEU A 10 11.05 3.76 20.21
CA LEU A 10 12.23 4.36 19.59
C LEU A 10 13.49 3.53 19.81
N HIS A 11 13.64 2.90 20.98
CA HIS A 11 14.73 1.97 21.27
C HIS A 11 14.69 0.75 20.33
N GLU A 12 13.54 0.10 20.21
CA GLU A 12 13.36 -1.10 19.37
C GLU A 12 13.46 -0.77 17.86
N LEU A 13 13.00 0.41 17.44
CA LEU A 13 13.15 0.91 16.08
C LEU A 13 14.63 1.08 15.72
N LYS A 14 15.41 1.73 16.59
CA LYS A 14 16.87 1.89 16.40
C LYS A 14 17.63 0.56 16.46
N ALA A 15 17.12 -0.41 17.24
CA ALA A 15 17.67 -1.76 17.31
C ALA A 15 17.31 -2.63 16.08
N GLY A 16 16.54 -2.10 15.13
CA GLY A 16 16.15 -2.84 13.92
C GLY A 16 15.18 -4.00 14.21
N LYS A 17 14.31 -3.86 15.21
CA LYS A 17 13.36 -4.90 15.63
C LYS A 17 11.90 -4.59 15.29
N CYS A 18 11.65 -3.48 14.59
CA CYS A 18 10.30 -3.09 14.17
C CYS A 18 10.04 -3.38 12.67
N VAL A 19 8.95 -4.07 12.38
CA VAL A 19 8.39 -4.20 11.02
C VAL A 19 7.27 -3.17 10.87
N LEU A 20 7.29 -2.40 9.77
CA LEU A 20 6.23 -1.45 9.46
C LEU A 20 5.23 -2.07 8.49
N CYS A 21 3.95 -2.08 8.87
CA CYS A 21 2.85 -2.49 8.02
C CYS A 21 2.08 -1.24 7.55
N LEU A 22 1.99 -1.02 6.24
CA LEU A 22 1.31 0.13 5.64
C LEU A 22 0.10 -0.34 4.85
N GLY A 23 -1.07 0.18 5.21
CA GLY A 23 -2.30 -0.03 4.46
C GLY A 23 -2.63 1.14 3.52
N PRO A 24 -3.64 0.99 2.65
CA PRO A 24 -4.07 2.01 1.70
C PRO A 24 -4.62 3.29 2.36
N ASP A 25 -5.00 3.24 3.64
CA ASP A 25 -5.49 4.42 4.38
C ASP A 25 -4.44 5.56 4.48
N ILE A 26 -3.16 5.30 4.19
CA ILE A 26 -2.13 6.36 4.06
C ILE A 26 -2.45 7.39 2.96
N TYR A 27 -3.26 7.01 1.98
CA TYR A 27 -3.71 7.88 0.89
C TYR A 27 -4.91 8.74 1.29
N SER A 28 -5.55 8.44 2.42
CA SER A 28 -6.72 9.15 2.92
C SER A 28 -6.36 10.21 3.97
N LEU A 29 -5.06 10.48 4.21
CA LEU A 29 -4.59 11.45 5.21
C LEU A 29 -5.13 12.88 5.00
N SER A 30 -5.49 13.24 3.77
CA SER A 30 -5.99 14.57 3.40
C SER A 30 -7.45 14.59 2.92
N GLN A 31 -8.07 13.41 2.76
CA GLN A 31 -9.40 13.29 2.16
C GLN A 31 -10.39 12.70 3.17
N GLU A 32 -11.63 13.20 3.15
CA GLU A 32 -12.70 12.68 4.02
C GLU A 32 -13.12 11.24 3.66
N LYS A 33 -12.71 10.72 2.50
CA LYS A 33 -13.12 9.42 1.99
C LYS A 33 -11.96 8.45 1.88
N ARG A 34 -12.16 7.25 2.43
CA ARG A 34 -11.24 6.12 2.30
C ARG A 34 -11.07 5.68 0.85
N LEU A 35 -9.89 5.18 0.49
CA LEU A 35 -9.56 4.80 -0.88
C LEU A 35 -10.50 3.71 -1.42
N GLU A 36 -10.97 2.79 -0.58
CA GLU A 36 -11.90 1.72 -0.96
C GLU A 36 -13.26 2.26 -1.38
N HIS A 37 -13.74 3.33 -0.72
CA HIS A 37 -14.99 3.99 -1.12
C HIS A 37 -14.84 4.68 -2.48
N GLN A 38 -13.67 5.25 -2.75
CA GLN A 38 -13.39 5.88 -4.05
C GLN A 38 -13.34 4.82 -5.15
N LEU A 39 -12.68 3.69 -4.90
CA LEU A 39 -12.70 2.53 -5.80
C LEU A 39 -14.12 2.03 -6.05
N ALA A 40 -14.92 1.89 -4.99
CA ALA A 40 -16.32 1.49 -5.09
C ALA A 40 -17.12 2.45 -6.00
N GLN A 41 -16.91 3.76 -5.84
CA GLN A 41 -17.56 4.77 -6.68
C GLN A 41 -17.15 4.64 -8.15
N THR A 42 -15.86 4.47 -8.41
CA THR A 42 -15.31 4.28 -9.76
C THR A 42 -15.84 3.01 -10.43
N LEU A 43 -15.90 1.89 -9.70
CA LEU A 43 -16.47 0.64 -10.19
C LEU A 43 -17.98 0.73 -10.41
N ARG A 44 -18.73 1.40 -9.53
CA ARG A 44 -20.18 1.61 -9.66
C ARG A 44 -20.54 2.38 -10.92
N ALA A 45 -19.77 3.41 -11.26
CA ALA A 45 -19.97 4.19 -12.47
C ALA A 45 -19.87 3.33 -13.75
N LYS A 46 -19.16 2.20 -13.69
CA LYS A 46 -18.94 1.27 -14.81
C LYS A 46 -19.60 -0.09 -14.61
N ALA A 47 -20.37 -0.28 -13.53
CA ALA A 47 -20.85 -1.59 -13.11
C ALA A 47 -21.67 -2.30 -14.20
N LYS A 48 -22.53 -1.56 -14.91
CA LYS A 48 -23.34 -2.09 -16.00
C LYS A 48 -22.51 -2.56 -17.19
N SER A 49 -21.52 -1.78 -17.62
CA SER A 49 -20.67 -2.13 -18.77
C SER A 49 -19.67 -3.24 -18.45
N LEU A 50 -19.29 -3.36 -17.17
CA LEU A 50 -18.35 -4.38 -16.70
C LEU A 50 -19.04 -5.70 -16.32
N GLY A 51 -20.37 -5.71 -16.21
CA GLY A 51 -21.11 -6.87 -15.72
C GLY A 51 -20.73 -7.22 -14.28
N ILE A 52 -20.65 -6.22 -13.39
CA ILE A 52 -20.31 -6.41 -11.98
C ILE A 52 -21.34 -5.79 -11.04
N ARG A 53 -21.42 -6.31 -9.81
CA ARG A 53 -22.13 -5.67 -8.69
C ARG A 53 -21.11 -5.22 -7.64
N VAL A 54 -21.24 -3.98 -7.16
CA VAL A 54 -20.24 -3.32 -6.29
C VAL A 54 -20.85 -2.90 -4.95
N TYR A 55 -20.18 -3.25 -3.86
CA TYR A 55 -20.54 -2.94 -2.48
C TYR A 55 -19.86 -1.65 -1.98
N ASP A 56 -20.25 -1.14 -0.81
CA ASP A 56 -19.74 0.13 -0.29
C ASP A 56 -18.26 0.08 0.11
N ASP A 57 -17.77 -1.10 0.45
CA ASP A 57 -16.40 -1.40 0.87
C ASP A 57 -15.44 -1.67 -0.29
N GLY A 58 -15.87 -1.44 -1.53
CA GLY A 58 -15.05 -1.67 -2.73
C GLY A 58 -15.03 -3.11 -3.22
N TRP A 59 -15.69 -4.04 -2.51
CA TRP A 59 -15.84 -5.40 -2.99
C TRP A 59 -16.80 -5.44 -4.17
N PHE A 60 -16.57 -6.39 -5.07
CA PHE A 60 -17.47 -6.65 -6.18
C PHE A 60 -17.50 -8.13 -6.54
N HIS A 61 -18.50 -8.54 -7.30
CA HIS A 61 -18.51 -9.85 -7.96
C HIS A 61 -18.95 -9.73 -9.42
N TYR A 62 -18.49 -10.68 -10.22
CA TYR A 62 -18.86 -10.84 -11.60
C TYR A 62 -20.29 -11.39 -11.74
N LEU A 63 -21.00 -10.88 -12.74
CA LEU A 63 -22.27 -11.42 -13.22
C LEU A 63 -22.00 -12.34 -14.43
N ASP A 64 -23.04 -12.99 -14.95
CA ASP A 64 -22.88 -14.02 -15.99
C ASP A 64 -22.23 -13.50 -17.29
N ASP A 65 -22.50 -12.24 -17.68
CA ASP A 65 -21.93 -11.57 -18.87
C ASP A 65 -20.95 -10.47 -18.46
N HIS A 66 -19.85 -10.85 -17.80
CA HIS A 66 -18.87 -9.93 -17.26
C HIS A 66 -17.68 -9.69 -18.18
N ASP A 67 -17.12 -8.48 -18.10
CA ASP A 67 -15.86 -8.10 -18.72
C ASP A 67 -14.74 -8.13 -17.65
N GLU A 68 -14.10 -9.28 -17.51
CA GLU A 68 -13.01 -9.49 -16.53
C GLU A 68 -11.83 -8.55 -16.82
N LEU A 69 -11.41 -8.46 -18.08
CA LEU A 69 -10.28 -7.64 -18.50
C LEU A 69 -10.54 -6.15 -18.32
N GLY A 70 -11.75 -5.69 -18.68
CA GLY A 70 -12.17 -4.30 -18.46
C GLY A 70 -12.26 -3.95 -16.97
N THR A 71 -12.66 -4.92 -16.14
CA THR A 71 -12.70 -4.74 -14.68
C THR A 71 -11.29 -4.63 -14.11
N TRP A 72 -10.40 -5.56 -14.46
CA TRP A 72 -8.99 -5.51 -14.07
C TRP A 72 -8.33 -4.20 -14.50
N PHE A 73 -8.53 -3.79 -15.75
CA PHE A 73 -7.94 -2.56 -16.27
C PHE A 73 -8.49 -1.31 -15.58
N THR A 74 -9.77 -1.31 -15.22
CA THR A 74 -10.37 -0.21 -14.45
C THR A 74 -9.75 -0.10 -13.06
N ILE A 75 -9.58 -1.21 -12.35
CA ILE A 75 -8.95 -1.24 -11.03
C ILE A 75 -7.50 -0.78 -11.12
N LYS A 76 -6.75 -1.31 -12.09
CA LYS A 76 -5.35 -0.92 -12.31
C LYS A 76 -5.22 0.59 -12.55
N LYS A 77 -6.04 1.15 -13.44
CA LYS A 77 -6.02 2.59 -13.73
C LYS A 77 -6.39 3.45 -12.52
N PHE A 78 -7.30 2.99 -11.67
CA PHE A 78 -7.64 3.68 -10.44
C PHE A 78 -6.40 3.86 -9.54
N TYR A 79 -5.66 2.77 -9.29
CA TYR A 79 -4.44 2.84 -8.47
C TYR A 79 -3.26 3.54 -9.16
N GLU A 80 -3.25 3.65 -10.50
CA GLU A 80 -2.21 4.40 -11.21
C GLU A 80 -2.48 5.91 -11.28
N ALA A 81 -3.74 6.33 -11.39
CA ALA A 81 -4.11 7.71 -11.72
C ALA A 81 -4.74 8.50 -10.57
N GLU A 82 -5.34 7.83 -9.57
CA GLU A 82 -6.14 8.48 -8.53
C GLU A 82 -5.48 8.50 -7.15
N LEU A 83 -4.21 8.09 -7.03
CA LEU A 83 -3.50 8.15 -5.75
C LEU A 83 -3.12 9.59 -5.40
N PRO A 84 -3.59 10.14 -4.27
CA PRO A 84 -3.25 11.49 -3.85
C PRO A 84 -1.75 11.66 -3.58
N ASP A 85 -1.18 12.76 -4.05
CA ASP A 85 0.20 13.16 -3.70
C ASP A 85 0.37 13.57 -2.23
N SER A 86 -0.74 13.68 -1.48
CA SER A 86 -0.67 13.97 -0.05
C SER A 86 0.06 12.89 0.76
N ALA A 87 0.14 11.66 0.24
CA ALA A 87 0.91 10.60 0.88
C ALA A 87 2.43 10.75 0.69
N ASP A 88 2.89 11.51 -0.31
CA ASP A 88 4.28 11.49 -0.77
C ASP A 88 5.22 12.07 0.26
N SER A 89 4.80 13.15 0.93
CA SER A 89 5.59 13.74 2.03
C SER A 89 5.70 12.77 3.21
N PHE A 90 4.64 12.02 3.50
CA PHE A 90 4.66 11.01 4.56
C PHE A 90 5.56 9.83 4.19
N LEU A 91 5.37 9.26 2.99
CA LEU A 91 6.19 8.18 2.45
C LEU A 91 7.66 8.58 2.35
N GLY A 92 7.97 9.82 1.96
CA GLY A 92 9.32 10.38 1.94
C GLY A 92 9.97 10.35 3.32
N LYS A 93 9.26 10.77 4.36
CA LYS A 93 9.75 10.69 5.75
C LYS A 93 9.98 9.25 6.21
N LEU A 94 9.14 8.30 5.76
CA LEU A 94 9.35 6.88 6.09
C LEU A 94 10.68 6.37 5.57
N THR A 95 11.15 6.88 4.42
CA THR A 95 12.46 6.47 3.87
C THR A 95 13.60 6.75 4.85
N GLU A 96 13.48 7.77 5.69
CA GLU A 96 14.48 8.23 6.66
C GLU A 96 14.51 7.39 7.95
N LEU A 97 13.47 6.60 8.21
CA LEU A 97 13.35 5.80 9.41
C LEU A 97 14.04 4.43 9.24
N PRO A 98 14.68 3.89 10.30
CA PRO A 98 15.48 2.66 10.21
C PRO A 98 14.61 1.39 10.29
N PHE A 99 13.51 1.34 9.53
CA PHE A 99 12.75 0.11 9.37
C PHE A 99 13.54 -0.87 8.50
N HIS A 100 13.84 -2.04 9.04
CA HIS A 100 14.52 -3.11 8.31
C HIS A 100 13.57 -3.87 7.35
N MET A 101 12.26 -3.77 7.60
CA MET A 101 11.22 -4.36 6.76
C MET A 101 9.98 -3.47 6.75
N ILE A 102 9.48 -3.20 5.55
CA ILE A 102 8.21 -2.51 5.33
C ILE A 102 7.34 -3.40 4.45
N ILE A 103 6.12 -3.67 4.91
CA ILE A 103 5.10 -4.42 4.17
C ILE A 103 4.04 -3.41 3.73
N ASN A 104 3.97 -3.15 2.44
CA ASN A 104 2.93 -2.31 1.85
C ASN A 104 1.80 -3.19 1.31
N PHE A 105 0.59 -2.97 1.82
CA PHE A 105 -0.64 -3.64 1.35
C PHE A 105 -1.37 -2.84 0.29
N SER A 106 -0.92 -1.63 -0.02
CA SER A 106 -1.48 -0.82 -1.09
C SER A 106 -1.06 -1.41 -2.44
N PRO A 107 -2.00 -1.66 -3.38
CA PRO A 107 -1.71 -2.30 -4.66
C PRO A 107 -1.13 -1.30 -5.67
N ASP A 108 -0.03 -0.64 -5.31
CA ASP A 108 0.66 0.38 -6.08
C ASP A 108 2.19 0.28 -5.96
N TYR A 109 2.90 1.12 -6.72
CA TYR A 109 4.36 1.18 -6.73
C TYR A 109 4.94 2.45 -6.09
N LYS A 110 4.14 3.28 -5.42
CA LYS A 110 4.55 4.63 -4.99
C LYS A 110 5.62 4.59 -3.90
N LEU A 111 5.45 3.73 -2.89
CA LEU A 111 6.49 3.49 -1.87
C LEU A 111 7.80 3.05 -2.52
N ARG A 112 7.72 2.17 -3.52
CA ARG A 112 8.91 1.67 -4.21
C ARG A 112 9.63 2.79 -4.95
N GLN A 113 8.89 3.59 -5.73
CA GLN A 113 9.43 4.73 -6.47
C GLN A 113 10.12 5.72 -5.54
N ILE A 114 9.49 6.10 -4.43
CA ILE A 114 10.06 7.05 -3.46
C ILE A 114 11.38 6.56 -2.87
N TYR A 115 11.51 5.25 -2.61
CA TYR A 115 12.77 4.65 -2.15
C TYR A 115 13.85 4.64 -3.24
N GLU A 116 13.48 4.31 -4.48
CA GLU A 116 14.37 4.35 -5.64
C GLU A 116 14.88 5.78 -5.91
N ASP A 117 13.99 6.78 -5.86
CA ASP A 117 14.30 8.21 -6.04
C ASP A 117 15.21 8.74 -4.93
N ALA A 118 15.05 8.23 -3.70
CA ALA A 118 15.93 8.56 -2.58
C ALA A 118 17.30 7.84 -2.63
N GLY A 119 17.56 7.04 -3.66
CA GLY A 119 18.79 6.23 -3.79
C GLY A 119 18.88 5.11 -2.76
N ARG A 120 17.76 4.70 -2.17
CA ARG A 120 17.67 3.65 -1.13
C ARG A 120 17.07 2.39 -1.74
N ALA A 121 17.90 1.61 -2.43
CA ALA A 121 17.43 0.36 -3.02
C ALA A 121 16.95 -0.62 -1.93
N PHE A 122 15.82 -1.28 -2.18
CA PHE A 122 15.37 -2.39 -1.35
C PHE A 122 16.41 -3.50 -1.37
N ASN A 123 17.06 -3.73 -0.24
CA ASN A 123 18.00 -4.83 -0.10
C ASN A 123 17.26 -6.08 0.40
N PHE A 124 16.92 -6.98 -0.53
CA PHE A 124 16.30 -8.27 -0.21
C PHE A 124 17.31 -9.34 0.27
N ALA A 125 18.58 -8.99 0.53
CA ALA A 125 19.60 -9.94 0.97
C ALA A 125 19.27 -10.63 2.30
N SER A 126 18.27 -10.16 3.06
CA SER A 126 17.75 -10.89 4.24
C SER A 126 16.98 -12.18 3.88
N LEU A 127 16.58 -12.36 2.61
CA LEU A 127 15.91 -13.58 2.11
C LEU A 127 16.87 -14.55 1.40
N SER A 128 18.11 -14.12 1.09
CA SER A 128 19.14 -15.07 0.68
C SER A 128 19.55 -15.88 1.91
N LYS A 129 19.18 -17.17 1.92
CA LYS A 129 19.92 -18.16 2.71
C LYS A 129 21.37 -18.10 2.25
N ASN A 130 22.21 -17.34 2.93
CA ASN A 130 23.63 -17.63 2.85
C ASN A 130 23.82 -19.02 3.47
N PRO A 131 24.42 -19.98 2.75
CA PRO A 131 24.77 -21.25 3.34
C PRO A 131 25.70 -20.93 4.51
N SER A 132 25.39 -21.49 5.67
CA SER A 132 26.28 -21.47 6.83
C SER A 132 27.68 -21.84 6.36
N VAL A 133 28.62 -20.90 6.41
CA VAL A 133 30.04 -21.24 6.39
C VAL A 133 30.30 -21.90 7.73
N SER A 134 30.34 -23.22 7.73
CA SER A 134 30.85 -24.03 8.81
C SER A 134 32.38 -23.95 8.77
N ASP A 135 32.96 -23.43 9.85
CA ASP A 135 34.39 -23.57 10.18
C ASP A 135 34.80 -25.04 10.36
#